data_AF-S5AIW5-F1
#
_entry.id   AF-S5AIW5-F1
#
_cell.length_a   1.000
_cell.length_b   1.000
_cell.length_c   1.000
_cell.angle_alpha   90.00
_cell.angle_beta   90.00
_cell.angle_gamma   90.00
#
_symmetry.space_group_name_H-M   'P 1'
#
loop_
_entity.id
_entity.type
_entity.pdbx_description
1 polymer ?
#
loop_
_entity_poly.entity_id
_entity_poly.type
_entity_poly.pdbx_seq_one_letter_code
_entity_poly.pdbx_strand_id
1 'polypeptide(L)'
;MNIQNLTKQATAFARDGDFGQAISILKDLIPVMAESGGFSASSYYKIIPYFQKAGRYQESLNYTKEVIIPAVIADRKSSHGHCVPEILQALTHNCISQIFNKLALAAKREGEAEHLDSFKALEQEHYDKYQVLLKIGEQKQLESEYQELMRVLGEDTDQWPLSIRRKFKL
;
A
#
# COMPACT_ATOMS: atom_id res chain seq x y z
N MET A 1 -2.48 4.94 21.96
CA MET A 1 -3.61 4.16 21.38
C MET A 1 -3.08 2.80 20.93
N ASN A 2 -3.71 1.66 21.29
CA ASN A 2 -3.22 0.34 20.87
C ASN A 2 -3.93 -0.12 19.58
N ILE A 3 -3.26 0.08 18.43
CA ILE A 3 -3.80 -0.18 17.08
C ILE A 3 -4.19 -1.66 16.92
N GLN A 4 -3.39 -2.59 17.45
CA GLN A 4 -3.68 -4.04 17.34
C GLN A 4 -4.96 -4.42 18.08
N ASN A 5 -5.15 -3.92 19.30
CA ASN A 5 -6.36 -4.21 20.08
C ASN A 5 -7.62 -3.64 19.42
N LEU A 6 -7.55 -2.40 18.93
CA LEU A 6 -8.67 -1.77 18.24
C LEU A 6 -8.99 -2.45 16.89
N THR A 7 -7.97 -2.94 16.17
CA THR A 7 -8.18 -3.72 14.93
C THR A 7 -8.90 -5.04 15.22
N LYS A 8 -8.54 -5.72 16.31
CA LYS A 8 -9.23 -6.93 16.77
C LYS A 8 -10.67 -6.61 17.18
N GLN A 9 -10.88 -5.52 17.89
CA GLN A 9 -12.22 -5.07 18.30
C GLN A 9 -13.12 -4.75 17.11
N ALA A 10 -12.63 -4.00 16.11
CA ALA A 10 -13.38 -3.74 14.88
C ALA A 10 -13.75 -5.04 14.14
N THR A 11 -12.86 -6.03 14.14
CA THR A 11 -13.12 -7.34 13.56
C THR A 11 -14.19 -8.11 14.34
N ALA A 12 -14.21 -8.00 15.67
CA ALA A 12 -15.23 -8.61 16.52
C ALA A 12 -16.61 -7.99 16.24
N PHE A 13 -16.72 -6.66 16.21
CA PHE A 13 -17.98 -5.98 15.84
C PHE A 13 -18.48 -6.42 14.46
N ALA A 14 -17.60 -6.47 13.45
CA ALA A 14 -17.97 -6.91 12.11
C ALA A 14 -18.39 -8.39 12.05
N ARG A 15 -17.84 -9.25 12.90
CA ARG A 15 -18.26 -10.66 13.01
C ARG A 15 -19.65 -10.77 13.63
N ASP A 16 -19.94 -9.92 14.59
CA ASP A 16 -21.21 -9.91 15.31
C ASP A 16 -22.32 -9.13 14.55
N GLY A 17 -22.00 -8.66 13.33
CA GLY A 17 -22.92 -7.96 12.42
C GLY A 17 -23.00 -6.44 12.63
N ASP A 18 -22.31 -5.92 13.64
CA ASP A 18 -22.25 -4.47 13.92
C ASP A 18 -21.18 -3.80 13.04
N PHE A 19 -21.51 -3.63 11.76
CA PHE A 19 -20.65 -2.94 10.82
C PHE A 19 -20.50 -1.44 11.15
N GLY A 20 -21.49 -0.83 11.81
CA GLY A 20 -21.44 0.57 12.21
C GLY A 20 -20.30 0.85 13.17
N GLN A 21 -20.19 0.06 14.25
CA GLN A 21 -19.09 0.18 15.20
C GLN A 21 -17.74 -0.23 14.61
N ALA A 22 -17.72 -1.27 13.77
CA ALA A 22 -16.50 -1.67 13.06
C ALA A 22 -15.95 -0.53 12.18
N ILE A 23 -16.83 0.18 11.45
CA ILE A 23 -16.48 1.35 10.65
C ILE A 23 -15.98 2.47 11.55
N SER A 24 -16.69 2.78 12.64
CA SER A 24 -16.32 3.86 13.56
C SER A 24 -14.89 3.70 14.09
N ILE A 25 -14.56 2.51 14.60
CA ILE A 25 -13.22 2.21 15.11
C ILE A 25 -12.15 2.32 14.02
N LEU A 26 -12.43 1.84 12.81
CA LEU A 26 -11.47 1.92 11.71
C LEU A 26 -11.28 3.35 11.21
N LYS A 27 -12.32 4.20 11.27
CA LYS A 27 -12.19 5.64 10.95
C LYS A 27 -11.22 6.33 11.90
N ASP A 28 -11.28 6.02 13.19
CA ASP A 28 -10.37 6.58 14.19
C ASP A 28 -8.94 6.04 14.05
N LEU A 29 -8.80 4.79 13.59
CA LEU A 29 -7.49 4.14 13.43
C LEU A 29 -6.71 4.59 12.20
N ILE A 30 -7.38 4.83 11.07
CA ILE A 30 -6.71 5.10 9.79
C ILE A 30 -5.73 6.28 9.86
N PRO A 31 -6.08 7.45 10.44
CA PRO A 31 -5.14 8.56 10.59
C PRO A 31 -3.91 8.20 11.44
N VAL A 32 -4.12 7.47 12.54
CA VAL A 32 -3.04 7.06 13.46
C VAL A 32 -2.09 6.06 12.81
N MET A 33 -2.63 5.13 12.01
CA MET A 33 -1.82 4.21 11.20
C MET A 33 -0.99 4.96 10.17
N ALA A 34 -1.59 5.94 9.47
CA ALA A 34 -0.91 6.75 8.46
C ALA A 34 0.28 7.54 9.02
N GLU A 35 0.12 8.11 10.22
CA GLU A 35 1.17 8.83 10.92
C GLU A 35 2.31 7.89 11.38
N SER A 36 1.95 6.76 11.97
CA SER A 36 2.93 5.80 12.52
C SER A 36 3.73 5.08 11.43
N GLY A 37 3.11 4.83 10.27
CA GLY A 37 3.71 4.06 9.19
C GLY A 37 3.85 2.56 9.49
N GLY A 38 4.13 1.77 8.45
CA GLY A 38 4.53 0.37 8.52
C GLY A 38 3.38 -0.60 8.38
N PHE A 39 2.22 -0.14 7.93
CA PHE A 39 1.02 -0.97 7.82
C PHE A 39 0.82 -1.51 6.41
N SER A 40 0.29 -2.73 6.33
CA SER A 40 -0.07 -3.33 5.05
C SER A 40 -1.21 -2.55 4.38
N ALA A 41 -1.30 -2.58 3.04
CA ALA A 41 -2.45 -2.02 2.32
C ALA A 41 -3.79 -2.57 2.85
N SER A 42 -3.80 -3.86 3.25
CA SER A 42 -4.99 -4.52 3.78
C SER A 42 -5.53 -3.91 5.06
N SER A 43 -4.66 -3.32 5.88
CA SER A 43 -5.07 -2.62 7.10
C SER A 43 -5.94 -1.40 6.79
N TYR A 44 -5.71 -0.74 5.66
CA TYR A 44 -6.46 0.45 5.23
C TYR A 44 -7.76 0.09 4.51
N TYR A 45 -7.72 -0.84 3.54
CA TYR A 45 -8.91 -1.16 2.74
C TYR A 45 -9.89 -2.12 3.43
N LYS A 46 -9.56 -2.68 4.60
CA LYS A 46 -10.44 -3.61 5.34
C LYS A 46 -11.78 -2.97 5.74
N ILE A 47 -11.85 -1.64 5.82
CA ILE A 47 -13.08 -0.90 6.10
C ILE A 47 -14.08 -0.93 4.93
N ILE A 48 -13.61 -1.06 3.69
CA ILE A 48 -14.44 -1.05 2.47
C ILE A 48 -15.54 -2.13 2.51
N PRO A 49 -15.24 -3.42 2.75
CA PRO A 49 -16.29 -4.44 2.86
C PRO A 49 -17.22 -4.22 4.05
N TYR A 50 -16.85 -3.45 5.08
CA TYR A 50 -17.75 -3.13 6.19
C TYR A 50 -18.75 -2.04 5.81
N PHE A 51 -18.32 -1.00 5.09
CA PHE A 51 -19.26 -0.06 4.48
C PHE A 51 -20.26 -0.74 3.55
N GLN A 52 -19.75 -1.63 2.68
CA GLN A 52 -20.55 -2.41 1.75
C GLN A 52 -21.63 -3.23 2.48
N LYS A 53 -21.24 -4.03 3.48
CA LYS A 53 -22.19 -4.82 4.29
C LYS A 53 -23.16 -3.99 5.13
N ALA A 54 -22.83 -2.73 5.42
CA ALA A 54 -23.71 -1.78 6.09
C ALA A 54 -24.68 -1.06 5.14
N GLY A 55 -24.66 -1.36 3.84
CA GLY A 55 -25.45 -0.64 2.83
C GLY A 55 -24.97 0.79 2.57
N ARG A 56 -23.71 1.10 2.90
CA ARG A 56 -23.11 2.45 2.84
C ARG A 56 -22.11 2.55 1.69
N TYR A 57 -22.47 2.04 0.51
CA TYR A 57 -21.57 1.94 -0.64
C TYR A 57 -21.01 3.30 -1.08
N GLN A 58 -21.87 4.31 -1.28
CA GLN A 58 -21.41 5.64 -1.72
C GLN A 58 -20.47 6.30 -0.71
N GLU A 59 -20.74 6.13 0.59
CA GLU A 59 -19.84 6.62 1.63
C GLU A 59 -18.49 5.92 1.58
N SER A 60 -18.46 4.61 1.29
CA SER A 60 -17.22 3.88 1.07
C SER A 60 -16.39 4.51 -0.04
N LEU A 61 -17.01 4.92 -1.14
CA LEU A 61 -16.30 5.53 -2.27
C LEU A 61 -15.66 6.86 -1.87
N ASN A 62 -16.44 7.74 -1.23
CA ASN A 62 -15.97 9.04 -0.80
C ASN A 62 -14.85 8.90 0.24
N TYR A 63 -15.07 8.07 1.26
CA TYR A 63 -14.08 7.80 2.30
C TYR A 63 -12.79 7.19 1.74
N THR A 64 -12.90 6.35 0.71
CA THR A 64 -11.71 5.78 0.06
C THR A 64 -10.88 6.84 -0.65
N LYS A 65 -11.53 7.74 -1.41
CA LYS A 65 -10.87 8.81 -2.15
C LYS A 65 -10.29 9.88 -1.24
N GLU A 66 -11.05 10.30 -0.23
CA GLU A 66 -10.72 11.43 0.64
C GLU A 66 -9.80 11.05 1.80
N VAL A 67 -9.84 9.79 2.26
CA VAL A 67 -9.13 9.36 3.48
C VAL A 67 -8.18 8.19 3.22
N ILE A 68 -8.67 7.07 2.68
CA ILE A 68 -7.85 5.84 2.56
C ILE A 68 -6.65 6.04 1.63
N ILE A 69 -6.87 6.59 0.43
CA ILE A 69 -5.78 6.80 -0.54
C ILE A 69 -4.73 7.79 0.02
N PRO A 70 -5.09 8.98 0.53
CA PRO A 70 -4.13 9.88 1.18
C PRO A 70 -3.40 9.24 2.37
N ALA A 71 -4.09 8.47 3.21
CA ALA A 71 -3.51 7.80 4.37
C ALA A 71 -2.44 6.78 3.96
N VAL A 72 -2.69 5.99 2.92
CA VAL A 72 -1.71 5.03 2.39
C VAL A 72 -0.51 5.75 1.79
N ILE A 73 -0.70 6.86 1.07
CA ILE A 73 0.41 7.66 0.55
C ILE A 73 1.27 8.20 1.70
N ALA A 74 0.65 8.70 2.77
CA ALA A 74 1.35 9.20 3.95
C ALA A 74 2.15 8.09 4.66
N ASP A 75 1.55 6.91 4.89
CA ASP A 75 2.26 5.75 5.45
C ASP A 75 3.48 5.38 4.60
N ARG A 76 3.32 5.29 3.27
CA ARG A 76 4.44 4.91 2.40
C ARG A 76 5.59 5.90 2.51
N LYS A 77 5.30 7.20 2.54
CA LYS A 77 6.31 8.24 2.75
C LYS A 77 7.00 8.10 4.11
N SER A 78 6.24 7.86 5.18
CA SER A 78 6.78 7.70 6.54
C SER A 78 7.71 6.47 6.63
N SER A 79 7.27 5.34 6.06
CA SER A 79 7.94 4.04 6.24
C SER A 79 9.08 3.79 5.26
N HIS A 80 8.98 4.32 4.04
CA HIS A 80 9.89 4.04 2.93
C HIS A 80 10.48 5.32 2.33
N GLY A 81 10.43 6.45 3.04
CA GLY A 81 11.01 7.71 2.58
C GLY A 81 12.53 7.69 2.39
N HIS A 82 13.20 6.68 2.95
CA HIS A 82 14.63 6.43 2.77
C HIS A 82 14.97 5.64 1.49
N CYS A 83 13.97 5.00 0.85
CA CYS A 83 14.18 4.29 -0.41
C CYS A 83 14.37 5.29 -1.56
N VAL A 84 14.93 4.80 -2.68
CA VAL A 84 14.92 5.58 -3.92
C VAL A 84 13.48 5.95 -4.33
N PRO A 85 13.24 7.15 -4.90
CA PRO A 85 11.91 7.65 -5.18
C PRO A 85 11.02 6.70 -5.98
N GLU A 86 11.59 5.97 -6.94
CA GLU A 86 10.86 5.04 -7.79
C GLU A 86 10.35 3.83 -7.02
N ILE A 87 11.13 3.28 -6.07
CA ILE A 87 10.66 2.20 -5.19
C ILE A 87 9.52 2.70 -4.32
N LEU A 88 9.65 3.89 -3.72
CA LEU A 88 8.58 4.49 -2.92
C LEU A 88 7.28 4.66 -3.73
N GLN A 89 7.38 5.17 -4.97
CA GLN A 89 6.23 5.33 -5.86
C GLN A 89 5.66 3.96 -6.28
N ALA A 90 6.50 2.98 -6.57
CA ALA A 90 6.06 1.62 -6.90
C ALA A 90 5.24 1.02 -5.75
N LEU A 91 5.76 1.06 -4.52
CA LEU A 91 5.06 0.54 -3.34
C LEU A 91 3.73 1.26 -3.08
N THR A 92 3.69 2.57 -3.36
CA THR A 92 2.46 3.37 -3.27
C THR A 92 1.42 2.90 -4.29
N HIS A 93 1.82 2.75 -5.55
CA HIS A 93 0.94 2.28 -6.62
C HIS A 93 0.44 0.85 -6.40
N ASN A 94 1.27 -0.05 -5.86
CA ASN A 94 0.83 -1.40 -5.48
C ASN A 94 -0.26 -1.37 -4.40
N CYS A 95 -0.18 -0.44 -3.43
CA CYS A 95 -1.23 -0.33 -2.42
C CYS A 95 -2.52 0.22 -3.02
N ILE A 96 -2.43 1.22 -3.90
CA ILE A 96 -3.59 1.82 -4.56
C ILE A 96 -4.29 0.81 -5.49
N SER A 97 -3.54 -0.02 -6.23
CA SER A 97 -4.16 -1.07 -7.07
C SER A 97 -4.98 -2.05 -6.22
N GLN A 98 -4.47 -2.46 -5.06
CA GLN A 98 -5.20 -3.33 -4.14
C GLN A 98 -6.46 -2.67 -3.55
N ILE A 99 -6.43 -1.35 -3.30
CA ILE A 99 -7.63 -0.59 -2.89
C ILE A 99 -8.69 -0.66 -4.00
N PHE A 100 -8.30 -0.38 -5.25
CA PHE A 100 -9.22 -0.44 -6.38
C PHE A 100 -9.74 -1.85 -6.64
N ASN A 101 -8.94 -2.89 -6.46
CA ASN A 101 -9.40 -4.28 -6.46
C ASN A 101 -10.55 -4.49 -5.45
N LYS A 102 -10.43 -3.94 -4.23
CA LYS A 102 -11.50 -4.04 -3.22
C LYS A 102 -12.73 -3.23 -3.56
N LEU A 103 -12.57 -2.03 -4.14
CA LEU A 103 -13.69 -1.25 -4.64
C LEU A 103 -14.41 -1.96 -5.79
N ALA A 104 -13.70 -2.58 -6.71
CA ALA A 104 -14.26 -3.39 -7.79
C ALA A 104 -15.09 -4.57 -7.24
N LEU A 105 -14.58 -5.27 -6.21
CA LEU A 105 -15.33 -6.34 -5.55
C LEU A 105 -16.59 -5.83 -4.85
N ALA A 106 -16.55 -4.63 -4.26
CA ALA A 106 -17.73 -4.00 -3.67
C ALA A 106 -18.75 -3.62 -4.75
N ALA A 107 -18.33 -2.92 -5.81
CA ALA A 107 -19.16 -2.53 -6.94
C ALA A 107 -19.88 -3.74 -7.58
N LYS A 108 -19.15 -4.84 -7.78
CA LYS A 108 -19.72 -6.10 -8.29
C LYS A 108 -20.86 -6.64 -7.42
N ARG A 109 -20.76 -6.52 -6.09
CA ARG A 109 -21.79 -7.00 -5.15
C ARG A 109 -23.00 -6.09 -5.10
N GLU A 110 -22.78 -4.79 -5.29
CA GLU A 110 -23.85 -3.79 -5.33
C GLU A 110 -24.54 -3.72 -6.71
N GLY A 111 -24.03 -4.41 -7.73
CA GLY A 111 -24.60 -4.38 -9.08
C GLY A 111 -24.21 -3.15 -9.90
N GLU A 112 -23.16 -2.45 -9.48
CA GLU A 112 -22.70 -1.18 -10.03
C GLU A 112 -21.69 -1.40 -11.17
N ALA A 113 -22.20 -1.66 -12.38
CA ALA A 113 -21.38 -2.07 -13.53
C ALA A 113 -20.35 -1.01 -13.97
N GLU A 114 -20.76 0.26 -14.07
CA GLU A 114 -19.85 1.34 -14.48
C GLU A 114 -18.71 1.53 -13.48
N HIS A 115 -19.02 1.47 -12.18
CA HIS A 115 -18.03 1.51 -11.12
C HIS A 115 -17.07 0.31 -11.18
N LEU A 116 -17.60 -0.90 -11.42
CA LEU A 116 -16.79 -2.10 -11.54
C LEU A 116 -15.74 -1.97 -12.66
N ASP A 117 -16.16 -1.55 -13.85
CA ASP A 117 -15.25 -1.42 -14.99
C ASP A 117 -14.23 -0.31 -14.76
N SER A 118 -14.66 0.84 -14.23
CA SER A 118 -13.77 1.93 -13.85
C SER A 118 -12.72 1.50 -12.82
N PHE A 119 -13.12 0.78 -11.76
CA PHE A 119 -12.19 0.34 -10.72
C PHE A 119 -11.23 -0.74 -11.21
N LYS A 120 -11.66 -1.64 -12.10
CA LYS A 120 -10.73 -2.60 -12.74
C LYS A 120 -9.70 -1.91 -13.63
N ALA A 121 -10.10 -0.89 -14.38
CA ALA A 121 -9.17 -0.11 -15.18
C ALA A 121 -8.14 0.60 -14.30
N LEU A 122 -8.58 1.21 -13.20
CA LEU A 122 -7.69 1.88 -12.24
C LEU A 122 -6.78 0.91 -11.48
N GLU A 123 -7.29 -0.27 -11.10
CA GLU A 123 -6.48 -1.34 -10.53
C GLU A 123 -5.33 -1.71 -11.47
N GLN A 124 -5.64 -1.97 -12.74
CA GLN A 124 -4.66 -2.36 -13.75
C GLN A 124 -3.65 -1.22 -14.00
N GLU A 125 -4.12 0.01 -14.20
CA GLU A 125 -3.26 1.18 -14.43
C GLU A 125 -2.24 1.35 -13.30
N HIS A 126 -2.67 1.24 -12.05
CA HIS A 126 -1.78 1.34 -10.91
C HIS A 126 -0.85 0.14 -10.77
N TYR A 127 -1.31 -1.06 -11.10
CA TYR A 127 -0.46 -2.25 -11.08
C TYR A 127 0.64 -2.18 -12.15
N ASP A 128 0.34 -1.70 -13.36
CA ASP A 128 1.31 -1.52 -14.44
C ASP A 128 2.38 -0.50 -14.05
N LYS A 129 1.96 0.63 -13.46
CA LYS A 129 2.89 1.64 -12.90
C LYS A 129 3.80 1.05 -11.84
N TYR A 130 3.25 0.23 -10.93
CA TYR A 130 4.04 -0.48 -9.92
C TYR A 130 5.15 -1.33 -10.57
N GLN A 131 4.81 -2.15 -11.56
CA GLN A 131 5.79 -3.04 -12.20
C GLN A 131 6.92 -2.26 -12.89
N VAL A 132 6.58 -1.20 -13.62
CA VAL A 132 7.56 -0.37 -14.32
C VAL A 132 8.47 0.36 -13.31
N LEU A 133 7.89 1.02 -12.32
CA LEU A 133 8.63 1.79 -11.33
C LEU A 133 9.51 0.91 -10.44
N LEU A 134 9.04 -0.29 -10.08
CA LEU A 134 9.84 -1.21 -9.28
C LEU A 134 11.11 -1.61 -10.03
N LYS A 135 10.99 -1.98 -11.30
CA LYS A 135 12.14 -2.33 -12.15
C LYS A 135 13.16 -1.19 -12.25
N ILE A 136 12.68 0.04 -12.49
CA ILE A 136 13.55 1.23 -12.57
C ILE A 136 14.21 1.48 -11.22
N GLY A 137 13.45 1.42 -10.13
CA GLY A 137 13.93 1.67 -8.78
C GLY A 137 14.97 0.64 -8.32
N GLU A 138 14.76 -0.64 -8.58
CA GLU A 138 15.73 -1.70 -8.28
C GLU A 138 17.05 -1.49 -9.02
N GLN A 139 17.01 -1.07 -10.28
CA GLN A 139 18.20 -0.74 -11.04
C GLN A 139 18.95 0.45 -10.42
N LYS A 140 18.24 1.55 -10.12
CA LYS A 140 18.84 2.74 -9.50
C LYS A 140 19.42 2.47 -8.11
N GLN A 141 18.72 1.66 -7.31
CA GLN A 141 19.20 1.22 -6.00
C GLN A 141 20.50 0.42 -6.15
N LEU A 142 20.55 -0.53 -7.10
CA LEU A 142 21.74 -1.32 -7.37
C LEU A 142 22.92 -0.45 -7.84
N GLU A 143 22.67 0.51 -8.73
CA GLU A 143 23.68 1.48 -9.18
C GLU A 143 24.20 2.32 -8.01
N SER A 144 23.32 2.85 -7.16
CA SER A 144 23.69 3.61 -5.96
C SER A 144 24.53 2.79 -4.99
N GLU A 145 24.16 1.53 -4.77
CA GLU A 145 24.91 0.62 -3.90
C GLU A 145 26.29 0.31 -4.47
N TYR A 146 26.40 0.11 -5.79
CA TYR A 146 27.68 -0.11 -6.45
C TYR A 146 28.63 1.10 -6.28
N GLN A 147 28.12 2.32 -6.49
CA GLN A 147 28.89 3.55 -6.31
C GLN A 147 29.35 3.74 -4.86
N GLU A 148 28.49 3.43 -3.89
CA GLU A 148 28.85 3.50 -2.47
C GLU A 148 29.93 2.46 -2.12
N LEU A 149 29.84 1.25 -2.67
CA LEU A 149 30.86 0.22 -2.46
C LEU A 149 32.21 0.59 -3.09
N MET A 150 32.22 1.19 -4.28
CA MET A 150 33.44 1.76 -4.86
C MET A 150 34.07 2.80 -3.95
N ARG A 151 33.26 3.68 -3.34
CA ARG A 151 33.74 4.70 -2.42
C ARG A 151 34.37 4.11 -1.15
N VAL A 152 33.81 3.01 -0.63
CA VAL A 152 34.23 2.41 0.65
C VAL A 152 35.34 1.36 0.48
N LEU A 153 35.27 0.54 -0.56
CA LEU A 153 36.17 -0.60 -0.79
C LEU A 153 37.24 -0.31 -1.86
N GLY A 154 37.12 0.81 -2.58
CA GLY A 154 38.01 1.16 -3.68
C GLY A 154 37.59 0.57 -5.03
N GLU A 155 38.27 1.00 -6.08
CA GLU A 155 37.96 0.67 -7.48
C GLU A 155 38.38 -0.74 -7.88
N ASP A 156 39.31 -1.36 -7.15
CA ASP A 156 39.76 -2.73 -7.39
C ASP A 156 38.72 -3.75 -6.91
N THR A 157 37.80 -4.11 -7.80
CA THR A 157 36.69 -5.02 -7.52
C THR A 157 37.13 -6.45 -7.21
N ASP A 158 38.35 -6.85 -7.58
CA ASP A 158 38.89 -8.19 -7.25
C ASP A 158 39.18 -8.35 -5.75
N GLN A 159 39.46 -7.24 -5.06
CA GLN A 159 39.65 -7.21 -3.61
C GLN A 159 38.33 -7.21 -2.84
N TRP A 160 37.19 -7.07 -3.53
CA TRP A 160 35.90 -7.03 -2.86
C TRP A 160 35.53 -8.42 -2.30
N PRO A 161 34.78 -8.46 -1.18
CA PRO A 161 34.21 -9.69 -0.65
C PRO A 161 33.47 -10.48 -1.72
N LEU A 162 33.67 -11.81 -1.74
CA LEU A 162 33.07 -12.71 -2.74
C LEU A 162 31.54 -12.60 -2.82
N SER A 163 30.87 -12.34 -1.69
CA SER A 163 29.42 -12.13 -1.65
C SER A 163 28.98 -10.91 -2.47
N ILE A 164 29.78 -9.85 -2.46
CA ILE A 164 29.50 -8.61 -3.19
C ILE A 164 29.78 -8.81 -4.68
N ARG A 165 30.92 -9.41 -5.05
CA ARG A 165 31.23 -9.74 -6.45
C ARG A 165 30.12 -10.58 -7.11
N ARG A 166 29.64 -11.61 -6.40
CA ARG A 166 28.50 -12.44 -6.86
C ARG A 166 27.21 -11.63 -7.09
N LYS A 167 26.91 -10.67 -6.20
CA LYS A 167 25.71 -9.81 -6.32
C LYS A 167 25.75 -8.96 -7.58
N PHE A 168 26.92 -8.40 -7.92
CA PHE A 168 27.11 -7.53 -9.08
C PHE A 168 27.58 -8.27 -10.34
N LYS A 169 27.76 -9.60 -10.27
CA LYS A 169 28.27 -10.44 -11.37
C LYS A 169 29.64 -9.96 -11.90
N LEU A 170 30.51 -9.56 -10.97
CA LEU A 170 31.92 -9.21 -11.20
C LEU A 170 32.81 -10.44 -11.07
#